data_AF-A0A7U6FS97-F1
#
_entry.id   AF-A0A7U6FS97-F1
#
_cell.length_a   1.000
_cell.length_b   1.000
_cell.length_c   1.000
_cell.angle_alpha   90.00
_cell.angle_beta   90.00
_cell.angle_gamma   90.00
#
_symmetry.space_group_name_H-M   'P 1'
#
loop_
_entity.id
_entity.type
_entity.pdbx_description
1 polymer ?
#
loop_
_entity_poly.entity_id
_entity_poly.type
_entity_poly.pdbx_seq_one_letter_code
_entity_poly.pdbx_strand_id
1 'polypeptide(L)'
;MINIATNIRELNNISPAPFSEELIICESDYVKDKGIYLYPDSEKIQGDVPLDRIIGHSQIYDEMKWGDCLQGRYLKRIDRCLQELQENPEYYLSCSEKSGLSFIKIENDYFIVSGKHRTVVARFLAHFNADTFREHTPLRNVTIHQKRVDYDFMSFSREVEELKVIYPNLNFVMTYTSKNDANCLSVHSNRYHLPSGYYTRGELAECIHYFKNPSIKRKLESEKTHRFISFKNCFRSLLD
;
A
#
# COMPACT_ATOMS: atom_id res chain seq x y z
N MET A 1 37.83 9.23 -15.06
CA MET A 1 36.99 8.05 -14.76
C MET A 1 36.53 8.17 -13.33
N ILE A 2 35.22 8.12 -13.09
CA ILE A 2 34.69 8.01 -11.73
C ILE A 2 35.09 6.62 -11.22
N ASN A 3 35.88 6.55 -10.16
CA ASN A 3 36.28 5.28 -9.57
C ASN A 3 35.16 4.83 -8.64
N ILE A 4 34.35 3.85 -9.06
CA ILE A 4 33.28 3.30 -8.23
C ILE A 4 33.72 1.99 -7.60
N ALA A 5 33.46 1.84 -6.30
CA ALA A 5 33.72 0.61 -5.57
C ALA A 5 32.64 -0.44 -5.89
N THR A 6 33.03 -1.47 -6.63
CA THR A 6 32.15 -2.55 -7.10
C THR A 6 32.19 -3.80 -6.22
N ASN A 7 33.17 -3.94 -5.33
CA ASN A 7 33.29 -5.05 -4.38
C ASN A 7 32.36 -4.90 -3.15
N ILE A 8 31.10 -4.51 -3.41
CA ILE A 8 30.11 -4.11 -2.40
C ILE A 8 29.81 -5.19 -1.35
N ARG A 9 29.93 -6.47 -1.69
CA ARG A 9 29.75 -7.57 -0.73
C ARG A 9 30.87 -7.62 0.30
N GLU A 10 32.12 -7.48 -0.15
CA GLU A 10 33.29 -7.45 0.73
C GLU A 10 33.25 -6.23 1.64
N LEU A 11 32.95 -5.05 1.06
CA LEU A 11 32.78 -3.82 1.82
C LEU A 11 31.72 -3.96 2.90
N ASN A 12 30.58 -4.59 2.58
CA ASN A 12 29.52 -4.85 3.55
C ASN A 12 29.90 -5.86 4.64
N ASN A 13 30.84 -6.77 4.38
CA ASN A 13 31.34 -7.69 5.40
C ASN A 13 32.29 -6.98 6.39
N ILE A 14 33.03 -5.97 5.91
CA ILE A 14 33.97 -5.19 6.72
C ILE A 14 33.23 -4.11 7.53
N SER A 15 32.34 -3.39 6.87
CA SER A 15 31.54 -2.31 7.44
C SER A 15 30.10 -2.43 6.92
N PRO A 16 29.25 -3.22 7.60
CA PRO A 16 27.87 -3.41 7.18
C PRO A 16 27.11 -2.10 7.03
N ALA A 17 26.39 -1.97 5.92
CA ALA A 17 25.46 -0.86 5.72
C ALA A 17 24.39 -0.88 6.83
N PRO A 18 23.94 0.29 7.32
CA PRO A 18 23.01 0.36 8.45
C PRO A 18 21.67 -0.33 8.17
N PHE A 19 21.26 -0.38 6.90
CA PHE A 19 20.04 -1.06 6.47
C PHE A 19 20.20 -2.56 6.22
N SER A 20 21.38 -3.15 6.46
CA SER A 20 21.62 -4.58 6.18
C SER A 20 20.67 -5.50 6.94
N GLU A 21 20.28 -5.09 8.16
CA GLU A 21 19.36 -5.84 9.02
C GLU A 21 17.89 -5.45 8.83
N GLU A 22 17.60 -4.43 8.01
CA GLU A 22 16.23 -4.05 7.67
C GLU A 22 15.57 -5.12 6.79
N LEU A 23 14.28 -5.31 7.01
CA LEU A 23 13.46 -6.24 6.24
C LEU A 23 12.97 -5.61 4.95
N ILE A 24 12.95 -6.42 3.90
CA ILE A 24 12.22 -6.18 2.66
C ILE A 24 10.84 -6.80 2.87
N ILE A 25 9.88 -5.98 3.26
CA ILE A 25 8.55 -6.44 3.66
C ILE A 25 7.67 -6.82 2.46
N CYS A 26 6.63 -7.61 2.72
CA CYS A 26 5.62 -7.92 1.71
C CYS A 26 4.63 -6.77 1.52
N GLU A 27 4.34 -6.40 0.26
CA GLU A 27 3.39 -5.33 -0.07
C GLU A 27 1.97 -5.63 0.44
N SER A 28 1.52 -6.88 0.39
CA SER A 28 0.19 -7.25 0.88
C SER A 28 0.06 -7.07 2.39
N ASP A 29 1.12 -7.40 3.13
CA ASP A 29 1.14 -7.27 4.59
C ASP A 29 1.22 -5.79 4.98
N TYR A 30 2.06 -5.01 4.28
CA TYR A 30 2.12 -3.55 4.43
C TYR A 30 0.75 -2.88 4.25
N VAL A 31 0.04 -3.21 3.16
CA VAL A 31 -1.28 -2.64 2.86
C VAL A 31 -2.29 -3.04 3.94
N LYS A 32 -2.29 -4.31 4.35
CA LYS A 32 -3.19 -4.83 5.38
C LYS A 32 -2.94 -4.20 6.74
N ASP A 33 -1.69 -4.14 7.20
CA ASP A 33 -1.32 -3.65 8.53
C ASP A 33 -1.57 -2.15 8.67
N LYS A 34 -1.40 -1.39 7.57
CA LYS A 34 -1.75 0.04 7.54
C LYS A 34 -3.23 0.32 7.28
N GLY A 35 -4.05 -0.70 7.02
CA GLY A 35 -5.47 -0.53 6.67
C GLY A 35 -5.66 0.29 5.38
N ILE A 36 -4.72 0.17 4.44
CA ILE A 36 -4.75 0.87 3.16
C ILE A 36 -5.66 0.10 2.20
N TYR A 37 -6.46 0.83 1.43
CA TYR A 37 -7.23 0.26 0.32
C TYR A 37 -6.76 0.89 -0.98
N LEU A 38 -6.52 0.06 -1.99
CA LEU A 38 -5.99 0.50 -3.28
C LEU A 38 -7.03 0.33 -4.38
N TYR A 39 -7.13 1.31 -5.26
CA TYR A 39 -7.86 1.12 -6.51
C TYR A 39 -7.21 0.00 -7.36
N PRO A 40 -8.02 -0.76 -8.12
CA PRO A 40 -7.52 -1.91 -8.87
C PRO A 40 -6.59 -1.50 -10.03
N ASP A 41 -6.85 -0.35 -10.63
CA ASP A 41 -6.01 0.24 -11.67
C ASP A 41 -4.66 0.73 -11.12
N SER A 42 -3.73 0.91 -12.04
CA SER A 42 -2.43 1.53 -11.75
C SER A 42 -2.00 2.32 -12.97
N GLU A 43 -1.43 3.49 -12.74
CA GLU A 43 -0.78 4.26 -13.80
C GLU A 43 0.63 3.71 -14.02
N LYS A 44 0.99 3.43 -15.28
CA LYS A 44 2.34 3.02 -15.64
C LYS A 44 3.13 4.26 -16.05
N ILE A 45 4.16 4.59 -15.28
CA ILE A 45 5.08 5.70 -15.57
C ILE A 45 6.52 5.19 -15.68
N GLN A 46 7.38 5.98 -16.33
CA GLN A 46 8.83 5.82 -16.24
C GLN A 46 9.38 6.88 -15.29
N GLY A 47 10.32 6.49 -14.43
CA GLY A 47 10.92 7.45 -13.51
C GLY A 47 12.09 6.89 -12.72
N ASP A 48 12.66 7.76 -11.90
CA ASP A 48 13.78 7.44 -11.02
C ASP A 48 13.23 6.98 -9.66
N VAL A 49 13.80 5.90 -9.10
CA VAL A 49 13.37 5.35 -7.80
C VAL A 49 14.40 5.66 -6.71
N PRO A 50 14.03 6.44 -5.69
CA PRO A 50 14.89 6.68 -4.53
C PRO A 50 15.04 5.41 -3.69
N LEU A 51 16.28 4.97 -3.47
CA LEU A 51 16.59 3.67 -2.86
C LEU A 51 16.16 3.56 -1.40
N ASP A 52 16.18 4.67 -0.67
CA ASP A 52 15.72 4.81 0.72
C ASP A 52 14.19 4.67 0.85
N ARG A 53 13.46 4.81 -0.26
CA ARG A 53 12.00 4.62 -0.31
C ARG A 53 11.58 3.23 -0.78
N ILE A 54 12.52 2.37 -1.11
CA ILE A 54 12.23 0.97 -1.42
C ILE A 54 12.17 0.20 -0.11
N ILE A 55 10.96 -0.12 0.32
CA ILE A 55 10.73 -0.77 1.61
C ILE A 55 10.40 -2.26 1.50
N GLY A 56 9.94 -2.70 0.32
CA GLY A 56 9.41 -4.06 0.21
C GLY A 56 9.38 -4.64 -1.19
N HIS A 57 8.60 -5.71 -1.37
CA HIS A 57 8.36 -6.38 -2.65
C HIS A 57 6.92 -6.88 -2.80
N SER A 58 6.47 -7.08 -4.04
CA SER A 58 5.11 -7.54 -4.34
C SER A 58 5.01 -9.04 -4.68
N GLN A 59 6.07 -9.80 -4.42
CA GLN A 59 6.13 -11.23 -4.75
C GLN A 59 5.76 -12.09 -3.54
N ILE A 60 5.24 -13.31 -3.78
CA ILE A 60 4.87 -14.29 -2.75
C ILE A 60 6.14 -14.95 -2.17
N TYR A 61 6.84 -14.21 -1.31
CA TYR A 61 7.97 -14.66 -0.53
C TYR A 61 7.84 -14.11 0.88
N ASP A 62 8.44 -14.80 1.85
CA ASP A 62 8.61 -14.26 3.20
C ASP A 62 9.53 -13.04 3.18
N GLU A 63 9.47 -12.26 4.25
CA GLU A 63 10.35 -11.11 4.45
C GLU A 63 11.82 -11.54 4.41
N MET A 64 12.66 -10.69 3.82
CA MET A 64 14.09 -10.95 3.67
C MET A 64 14.89 -9.77 4.17
N LYS A 65 16.02 -10.01 4.84
CA LYS A 65 16.95 -8.93 5.18
C LYS A 65 17.76 -8.50 3.95
N TRP A 66 17.99 -7.20 3.80
CA TRP A 66 18.82 -6.68 2.70
C TRP A 66 20.22 -7.31 2.65
N GLY A 67 20.87 -7.44 3.80
CA GLY A 67 22.20 -8.06 3.93
C GLY A 67 22.20 -9.52 3.50
N ASP A 68 21.21 -10.30 3.94
CA ASP A 68 21.07 -11.71 3.56
C ASP A 68 20.84 -11.89 2.06
N CYS A 69 20.09 -10.98 1.43
CA CYS A 69 19.95 -10.94 -0.02
C CYS A 69 21.28 -10.69 -0.73
N LEU A 70 22.11 -9.75 -0.25
CA LEU A 70 23.44 -9.47 -0.81
C LEU A 70 24.39 -10.67 -0.68
N GLN A 71 24.30 -11.40 0.44
CA GLN A 71 25.07 -12.63 0.68
C GLN A 71 24.56 -13.85 -0.10
N GLY A 72 23.46 -13.72 -0.83
CA GLY A 72 22.91 -14.81 -1.67
C GLY A 72 22.12 -15.87 -0.91
N ARG A 73 21.75 -15.62 0.36
CA ARG A 73 20.92 -16.56 1.14
C ARG A 73 19.53 -16.76 0.52
N TYR A 74 18.97 -15.69 -0.02
CA TYR A 74 17.65 -15.69 -0.67
C TYR A 74 17.72 -15.56 -2.19
N LEU A 75 18.77 -14.91 -2.71
CA LEU A 75 18.85 -14.48 -4.11
C LEU A 75 19.87 -15.31 -4.90
N LYS A 76 19.42 -16.44 -5.45
CA LYS A 76 20.28 -17.44 -6.14
C LYS A 76 21.15 -16.90 -7.29
N ARG A 77 20.82 -15.75 -7.87
CA ARG A 77 21.57 -15.16 -9.01
C ARG A 77 22.34 -13.90 -8.62
N ILE A 78 22.51 -13.63 -7.33
CA ILE A 78 23.17 -12.41 -6.88
C ILE A 78 24.65 -12.39 -7.29
N ASP A 79 25.34 -13.53 -7.28
CA ASP A 79 26.75 -13.64 -7.65
C ASP A 79 26.98 -13.20 -9.10
N ARG A 80 26.10 -13.65 -10.00
CA ARG A 80 26.11 -13.21 -11.39
C ARG A 80 25.91 -11.70 -11.51
N CYS A 81 24.96 -11.12 -10.76
CA CYS A 81 24.74 -9.67 -10.80
C CYS A 81 25.91 -8.86 -10.21
N LEU A 82 26.65 -9.42 -9.24
CA LEU A 82 27.86 -8.81 -8.70
C LEU A 82 29.02 -8.88 -9.71
N GLN A 83 29.17 -9.99 -10.42
CA GLN A 83 30.12 -10.09 -11.53
C GLN A 83 29.77 -9.08 -12.64
N GLU A 84 28.50 -8.99 -13.03
CA GLU A 84 28.02 -8.02 -14.02
C GLU A 84 28.29 -6.56 -13.57
N LEU A 85 28.21 -6.26 -12.27
CA LEU A 85 28.58 -4.95 -11.72
C LEU A 85 30.09 -4.67 -11.88
N GLN A 86 30.94 -5.67 -11.63
CA GLN A 86 32.39 -5.53 -11.78
C GLN A 86 32.79 -5.33 -13.25
N GLU A 87 32.15 -6.08 -14.16
CA GLU A 87 32.42 -6.02 -15.60
C GLU A 87 31.83 -4.77 -16.27
N ASN A 88 30.66 -4.31 -15.82
CA ASN A 88 29.95 -3.17 -16.42
C ASN A 88 29.31 -2.25 -15.36
N PRO A 89 30.12 -1.47 -14.63
CA PRO A 89 29.62 -0.50 -13.64
C PRO A 89 28.73 0.60 -14.26
N GLU A 90 28.97 0.95 -15.52
CA GLU A 90 28.25 2.01 -16.25
C GLU A 90 26.75 1.74 -16.37
N TYR A 91 26.32 0.47 -16.26
CA TYR A 91 24.89 0.12 -16.19
C TYR A 91 24.14 0.91 -15.11
N TYR A 92 24.76 1.10 -13.94
CA TYR A 92 24.17 1.81 -12.79
C TYR A 92 24.37 3.32 -12.83
N LEU A 93 25.30 3.82 -13.64
CA LEU A 93 25.55 5.25 -13.86
C LEU A 93 24.69 5.82 -14.99
N SER A 94 24.32 4.97 -15.95
CA SER A 94 23.49 5.33 -17.09
C SER A 94 22.08 5.79 -16.70
N CYS A 95 21.59 6.82 -17.40
CA CYS A 95 20.19 7.27 -17.37
C CYS A 95 19.28 6.52 -18.38
N SER A 96 19.82 5.56 -19.13
CA SER A 96 19.03 4.75 -20.07
C SER A 96 17.96 3.92 -19.35
N GLU A 97 16.87 3.64 -20.06
CA GLU A 97 15.82 2.74 -19.57
C GLU A 97 16.42 1.40 -19.13
N LYS A 98 16.01 0.92 -17.96
CA LYS A 98 16.49 -0.36 -17.42
C LYS A 98 15.43 -1.43 -17.55
N SER A 99 15.56 -2.26 -18.58
CA SER A 99 14.62 -3.36 -18.84
C SER A 99 14.61 -4.39 -17.70
N GLY A 100 13.43 -4.92 -17.39
CA GLY A 100 13.24 -5.93 -16.34
C GLY A 100 13.43 -5.43 -14.90
N LEU A 101 13.35 -4.12 -14.69
CA LEU A 101 13.19 -3.48 -13.38
C LEU A 101 11.82 -2.81 -13.34
N SER A 102 11.01 -3.20 -12.36
CA SER A 102 9.71 -2.57 -12.15
C SER A 102 9.33 -2.52 -10.68
N PHE A 103 8.57 -1.49 -10.33
CA PHE A 103 8.17 -1.19 -8.96
C PHE A 103 6.68 -0.88 -8.88
N ILE A 104 6.06 -1.18 -7.75
CA ILE A 104 4.78 -0.59 -7.35
C ILE A 104 5.09 0.62 -6.48
N LYS A 105 4.42 1.74 -6.71
CA LYS A 105 4.47 2.92 -5.86
C LYS A 105 3.14 3.09 -5.15
N ILE A 106 3.15 3.12 -3.82
CA ILE A 106 1.99 3.44 -2.97
C ILE A 106 2.39 4.66 -2.15
N GLU A 107 1.73 5.79 -2.37
CA GLU A 107 2.12 7.08 -1.79
C GLU A 107 3.61 7.40 -2.08
N ASN A 108 4.45 7.40 -1.05
CA ASN A 108 5.90 7.68 -1.15
C ASN A 108 6.77 6.40 -1.13
N ASP A 109 6.17 5.24 -0.91
CA ASP A 109 6.88 3.99 -0.71
C ASP A 109 6.86 3.12 -1.97
N TYR A 110 7.97 2.40 -2.18
CA TYR A 110 8.21 1.58 -3.37
C TYR A 110 8.39 0.11 -3.01
N PHE A 111 7.78 -0.75 -3.83
CA PHE A 111 7.82 -2.20 -3.70
C PHE A 111 8.38 -2.82 -4.98
N ILE A 112 9.37 -3.69 -4.84
CA ILE A 112 10.01 -4.39 -5.96
C ILE A 112 9.02 -5.39 -6.58
N VAL A 113 8.69 -5.20 -7.87
CA VAL A 113 7.92 -6.17 -8.66
C VAL A 113 8.86 -7.09 -9.43
N SER A 114 9.86 -6.50 -10.10
CA SER A 114 10.87 -7.23 -10.86
C SER A 114 12.26 -6.62 -10.67
N GLY A 115 13.30 -7.45 -10.83
CA GLY A 115 14.69 -7.02 -10.75
C GLY A 115 15.32 -6.98 -9.34
N LYS A 116 14.79 -7.74 -8.37
CA LYS A 116 15.29 -7.85 -6.97
C LYS A 116 16.82 -7.84 -6.84
N HIS A 117 17.52 -8.71 -7.57
CA HIS A 117 18.99 -8.79 -7.54
C HIS A 117 19.66 -7.45 -7.86
N ARG A 118 19.22 -6.79 -8.94
CA ARG A 118 19.75 -5.49 -9.37
C ARG A 118 19.37 -4.36 -8.41
N THR A 119 18.20 -4.44 -7.78
CA THR A 119 17.80 -3.48 -6.73
C THR A 119 18.67 -3.60 -5.49
N VAL A 120 18.95 -4.84 -5.04
CA VAL A 120 19.86 -5.08 -3.91
C VAL A 120 21.25 -4.56 -4.24
N VAL A 121 21.79 -4.91 -5.40
CA VAL A 121 23.09 -4.39 -5.85
C VAL A 121 23.08 -2.86 -5.89
N ALA A 122 22.06 -2.23 -6.48
CA ALA A 122 21.94 -0.77 -6.54
C ALA A 122 21.94 -0.11 -5.15
N ARG A 123 21.20 -0.67 -4.18
CA ARG A 123 21.09 -0.10 -2.83
C ARG A 123 22.45 -0.09 -2.11
N PHE A 124 23.17 -1.22 -2.15
CA PHE A 124 24.51 -1.30 -1.56
C PHE A 124 25.56 -0.51 -2.36
N LEU A 125 25.47 -0.50 -3.70
CA LEU A 125 26.37 0.29 -4.54
C LEU A 125 26.25 1.79 -4.22
N ALA A 126 25.03 2.32 -4.10
CA ALA A 126 24.82 3.71 -3.74
C ALA A 126 25.36 4.05 -2.35
N HIS A 127 25.21 3.14 -1.39
CA HIS A 127 25.74 3.32 -0.04
C HIS A 127 27.27 3.45 -0.02
N PHE A 128 27.98 2.52 -0.66
CA PHE A 128 29.45 2.54 -0.69
C PHE A 128 30.05 3.56 -1.68
N ASN A 129 29.21 4.21 -2.47
CA ASN A 129 29.59 5.23 -3.44
C ASN A 129 28.73 6.49 -3.28
N ALA A 130 28.48 6.92 -2.04
CA ALA A 130 27.54 7.99 -1.72
C ALA A 130 27.83 9.29 -2.47
N ASP A 131 29.10 9.64 -2.70
CA ASP A 131 29.48 10.83 -3.46
C ASP A 131 29.06 10.75 -4.94
N THR A 132 29.15 9.56 -5.54
CA THR A 132 28.72 9.31 -6.92
C THR A 132 27.20 9.43 -7.06
N PHE A 133 26.44 8.97 -6.07
CA PHE A 133 24.97 8.90 -6.12
C PHE A 133 24.28 9.99 -5.30
N ARG A 134 25.00 11.07 -4.96
CA ARG A 134 24.47 12.15 -4.13
C ARG A 134 23.26 12.86 -4.75
N GLU A 135 23.30 13.08 -6.06
CA GLU A 135 22.26 13.82 -6.79
C GLU A 135 21.39 12.91 -7.69
N HIS A 136 21.72 11.63 -7.79
CA HIS A 136 20.96 10.70 -8.63
C HIS A 136 20.97 9.28 -8.07
N THR A 137 19.87 8.57 -8.25
CA THR A 137 19.75 7.15 -7.91
C THR A 137 20.41 6.26 -8.98
N PRO A 138 20.94 5.08 -8.66
CA PRO A 138 21.31 4.08 -9.65
C PRO A 138 20.09 3.47 -10.39
N LEU A 139 18.88 3.65 -9.86
CA LEU A 139 17.64 3.12 -10.44
C LEU A 139 16.90 4.19 -11.24
N ARG A 140 17.55 4.67 -12.29
CA ARG A 140 17.00 5.67 -13.20
C ARG A 140 16.15 5.06 -14.29
N ASN A 141 15.12 5.79 -14.71
CA ASN A 141 14.28 5.46 -15.87
C ASN A 141 13.78 4.00 -15.82
N VAL A 142 13.18 3.62 -14.69
CA VAL A 142 12.58 2.29 -14.47
C VAL A 142 11.07 2.37 -14.56
N THR A 143 10.45 1.22 -14.82
CA THR A 143 8.98 1.12 -14.87
C THR A 143 8.40 1.22 -13.46
N ILE A 144 7.46 2.14 -13.24
CA ILE A 144 6.74 2.30 -11.97
C ILE A 144 5.24 2.15 -12.23
N HIS A 145 4.61 1.28 -11.45
CA HIS A 145 3.16 1.08 -11.39
C HIS A 145 2.63 1.86 -10.19
N GLN A 146 2.17 3.09 -10.43
CA GLN A 146 1.64 3.95 -9.38
C GLN A 146 0.22 3.53 -9.02
N LYS A 147 0.05 3.12 -7.77
CA LYS A 147 -1.24 2.75 -7.17
C LYS A 147 -1.86 3.96 -6.49
N ARG A 148 -3.18 4.07 -6.61
CA ARG A 148 -3.97 5.12 -5.96
C ARG A 148 -4.62 4.56 -4.70
N VAL A 149 -4.43 5.25 -3.59
CA VAL A 149 -5.07 4.95 -2.31
C VAL A 149 -6.52 5.46 -2.34
N ASP A 150 -7.44 4.65 -1.82
CA ASP A 150 -8.86 4.96 -1.70
C ASP A 150 -9.17 5.54 -0.32
N TYR A 151 -8.81 6.80 -0.12
CA TYR A 151 -9.04 7.50 1.16
C TYR A 151 -10.53 7.65 1.48
N ASP A 152 -11.40 7.72 0.47
CA ASP A 152 -12.85 7.80 0.67
C ASP A 152 -13.36 6.54 1.37
N PHE A 153 -12.96 5.36 0.87
CA PHE A 153 -13.33 4.10 1.50
C PHE A 153 -12.75 3.95 2.91
N MET A 154 -11.50 4.38 3.11
CA MET A 154 -10.88 4.39 4.45
C MET A 154 -11.68 5.28 5.41
N SER A 155 -12.12 6.46 4.96
CA SER A 155 -12.95 7.36 5.77
C SER A 155 -14.31 6.72 6.08
N PHE A 156 -15.00 6.15 5.08
CA PHE A 156 -16.26 5.46 5.31
C PHE A 156 -16.14 4.29 6.28
N SER A 157 -15.06 3.51 6.18
CA SER A 157 -14.80 2.38 7.07
C SER A 157 -14.69 2.84 8.52
N ARG A 158 -13.94 3.92 8.78
CA ARG A 158 -13.84 4.54 10.11
C ARG A 158 -15.19 5.06 10.61
N GLU A 159 -15.95 5.74 9.76
CA GLU A 159 -17.27 6.24 10.16
C GLU A 159 -18.26 5.09 10.46
N VAL A 160 -18.17 3.97 9.74
CA VAL A 160 -18.99 2.79 10.01
C VAL A 160 -18.57 2.10 11.31
N GLU A 161 -17.29 2.11 11.70
CA GLU A 161 -16.86 1.67 13.04
C GLU A 161 -17.48 2.52 14.15
N GLU A 162 -17.60 3.84 13.97
CA GLU A 162 -18.32 4.70 14.91
C GLU A 162 -19.81 4.33 15.00
N LEU A 163 -20.45 4.03 13.86
CA LEU A 163 -21.85 3.61 13.84
C LEU A 163 -22.09 2.30 14.60
N LYS A 164 -21.14 1.36 14.60
CA LYS A 164 -21.23 0.13 15.41
C LYS A 164 -21.31 0.43 16.90
N VAL A 165 -20.62 1.48 17.37
CA VAL A 165 -20.68 1.93 18.77
C VAL A 165 -22.03 2.59 19.08
N ILE A 166 -22.54 3.43 18.17
CA ILE A 166 -23.82 4.14 18.35
C ILE A 166 -25.01 3.16 18.28
N TYR A 167 -24.93 2.14 17.42
CA TYR A 167 -26.00 1.20 17.14
C TYR A 167 -25.55 -0.26 17.39
N PRO A 168 -25.32 -0.67 18.65
CA PRO A 168 -24.79 -2.01 18.98
C PRO A 168 -25.75 -3.16 18.66
N ASN A 169 -27.01 -2.86 18.34
CA ASN A 169 -28.01 -3.85 17.92
C ASN A 169 -28.01 -4.10 16.39
N LEU A 170 -27.17 -3.38 15.66
CA LEU A 170 -26.98 -3.52 14.22
C LEU A 170 -25.58 -4.08 13.95
N ASN A 171 -25.49 -5.00 13.00
CA ASN A 171 -24.24 -5.50 12.45
C ASN A 171 -23.98 -4.81 11.11
N PHE A 172 -22.88 -4.07 11.02
CA PHE A 172 -22.43 -3.38 9.82
C PHE A 172 -21.27 -4.18 9.20
N VAL A 173 -21.46 -4.63 7.96
CA VAL A 173 -20.45 -5.39 7.21
C VAL A 173 -20.05 -4.60 5.97
N MET A 174 -18.81 -4.12 5.96
CA MET A 174 -18.21 -3.38 4.85
C MET A 174 -17.50 -4.35 3.90
N THR A 175 -17.73 -4.18 2.60
CA THR A 175 -17.01 -4.89 1.53
C THR A 175 -16.36 -3.87 0.61
N TYR A 176 -15.06 -4.00 0.40
CA TYR A 176 -14.34 -3.10 -0.49
C TYR A 176 -14.79 -3.28 -1.96
N THR A 177 -15.03 -2.17 -2.63
CA THR A 177 -15.29 -2.09 -4.07
C THR A 177 -14.88 -0.72 -4.58
N SER A 178 -14.34 -0.65 -5.79
CA SER A 178 -14.05 0.62 -6.48
C SER A 178 -15.23 1.14 -7.31
N LYS A 179 -16.31 0.36 -7.46
CA LYS A 179 -17.47 0.68 -8.29
C LYS A 179 -18.58 1.34 -7.47
N ASN A 180 -19.07 2.49 -7.93
CA ASN A 180 -20.09 3.27 -7.23
C ASN A 180 -21.45 2.55 -7.08
N ASP A 181 -21.81 1.72 -8.04
CA ASP A 181 -23.08 0.98 -8.11
C ASP A 181 -23.01 -0.41 -7.43
N ALA A 182 -21.83 -0.85 -7.02
CA ALA A 182 -21.66 -2.14 -6.35
C ALA A 182 -22.00 -2.03 -4.85
N ASN A 183 -22.57 -3.10 -4.29
CA ASN A 183 -22.82 -3.22 -2.86
C ASN A 183 -21.52 -3.06 -2.07
N CYS A 184 -21.54 -2.18 -1.07
CA CYS A 184 -20.36 -1.78 -0.30
C CYS A 184 -20.60 -1.88 1.22
N LEU A 185 -21.85 -1.70 1.66
CA LEU A 185 -22.24 -1.86 3.06
C LEU A 185 -23.51 -2.70 3.17
N SER A 186 -23.45 -3.72 4.02
CA SER A 186 -24.62 -4.47 4.47
C SER A 186 -24.92 -4.13 5.93
N VAL A 187 -26.19 -3.87 6.24
CA VAL A 187 -26.67 -3.59 7.60
C VAL A 187 -27.68 -4.67 7.98
N HIS A 188 -27.37 -5.42 9.03
CA HIS A 188 -28.23 -6.46 9.55
C HIS A 188 -28.70 -6.08 10.95
N SER A 189 -29.97 -6.28 11.24
CA SER A 189 -30.48 -6.15 12.60
C SER A 189 -30.29 -7.46 13.35
N ASN A 190 -29.83 -7.40 14.59
CA ASN A 190 -29.77 -8.58 15.47
C ASN A 190 -31.18 -9.07 15.88
N ARG A 191 -32.22 -8.28 15.59
CA ARG A 191 -33.63 -8.68 15.75
C ARG A 191 -34.10 -9.40 14.49
N TYR A 192 -34.47 -10.66 14.64
CA TYR A 192 -34.89 -11.60 13.57
C TYR A 192 -35.99 -11.11 12.62
N HIS A 193 -36.75 -10.07 12.98
CA HIS A 193 -37.90 -9.59 12.18
C HIS A 193 -37.59 -8.38 11.29
N LEU A 194 -36.39 -7.79 11.38
CA LEU A 194 -36.04 -6.64 10.55
C LEU A 194 -35.25 -7.10 9.30
N PRO A 195 -35.63 -6.65 8.09
CA PRO A 195 -34.93 -7.01 6.87
C PRO A 195 -33.51 -6.44 6.85
N SER A 196 -32.62 -7.08 6.09
CA SER A 196 -31.28 -6.54 5.85
C SER A 196 -31.32 -5.36 4.88
N GLY A 197 -30.42 -4.40 5.07
CA GLY A 197 -30.23 -3.27 4.17
C GLY A 197 -28.90 -3.39 3.44
N TYR A 198 -28.88 -3.06 2.16
CA TYR A 198 -27.69 -3.13 1.31
C TYR A 198 -27.49 -1.77 0.65
N TYR A 199 -26.30 -1.20 0.77
CA TYR A 199 -25.98 0.12 0.24
C TYR A 199 -24.85 0.01 -0.76
N THR A 200 -25.03 0.67 -1.91
CA THR A 200 -23.94 0.80 -2.87
C THR A 200 -22.87 1.73 -2.35
N ARG A 201 -21.67 1.69 -2.95
CA ARG A 201 -20.60 2.62 -2.59
C ARG A 201 -21.04 4.08 -2.74
N GLY A 202 -21.78 4.41 -3.79
CA GLY A 202 -22.29 5.76 -4.05
C GLY A 202 -23.32 6.24 -3.01
N GLU A 203 -24.00 5.32 -2.32
CA GLU A 203 -24.97 5.62 -1.27
C GLU A 203 -24.33 5.81 0.12
N LEU A 204 -23.04 5.51 0.31
CA LEU A 204 -22.44 5.43 1.65
C LEU A 204 -22.45 6.76 2.40
N ALA A 205 -22.07 7.85 1.74
CA ALA A 205 -22.00 9.17 2.38
C ALA A 205 -23.37 9.58 2.95
N GLU A 206 -24.43 9.42 2.15
CA GLU A 206 -25.79 9.72 2.56
C GLU A 206 -26.29 8.74 3.65
N CYS A 207 -26.02 7.45 3.49
CA CYS A 207 -26.37 6.43 4.48
C CYS A 207 -25.77 6.73 5.86
N ILE A 208 -24.47 7.02 5.91
CA ILE A 208 -23.75 7.36 7.13
C ILE A 208 -24.29 8.66 7.73
N HIS A 209 -24.53 9.69 6.90
CA HIS A 209 -25.14 10.93 7.34
C HIS A 209 -26.50 10.69 8.02
N TYR A 210 -27.35 9.83 7.47
CA TYR A 210 -28.66 9.51 8.06
C TYR A 210 -28.60 8.70 9.35
N PHE A 211 -27.61 7.82 9.50
CA PHE A 211 -27.38 7.17 10.79
C PHE A 211 -26.87 8.15 11.86
N LYS A 212 -26.01 9.11 11.49
CA LYS A 212 -25.49 10.14 12.41
C LYS A 212 -26.50 11.24 12.71
N ASN A 213 -27.46 11.48 11.82
CA ASN A 213 -28.49 12.51 11.95
C ASN A 213 -29.90 11.91 11.83
N PRO A 214 -30.35 11.15 12.85
CA PRO A 214 -31.70 10.60 12.89
C PRO A 214 -32.79 11.66 12.72
N SER A 215 -33.84 11.33 11.97
CA SER A 215 -34.98 12.21 11.72
C SER A 215 -36.29 11.46 11.87
N ILE A 216 -37.26 12.08 12.56
CA ILE A 216 -38.60 11.51 12.72
C ILE A 216 -39.33 11.52 11.38
N LYS A 217 -39.22 12.60 10.60
CA LYS A 217 -39.87 12.72 9.30
C LYS A 217 -39.46 11.56 8.39
N ARG A 218 -38.15 11.36 8.24
CA ARG A 218 -37.58 10.28 7.42
C ARG A 218 -37.94 8.88 7.93
N LYS A 219 -38.06 8.73 9.27
CA LYS A 219 -38.55 7.49 9.89
C LYS A 219 -40.00 7.18 9.51
N LEU A 220 -40.88 8.18 9.52
CA LEU A 220 -42.27 8.03 9.12
C LEU A 220 -42.41 7.73 7.61
N GLU A 221 -41.56 8.36 6.79
CA GLU A 221 -41.46 8.10 5.35
C GLU A 221 -40.85 6.73 5.02
N SER A 222 -40.41 5.97 6.02
CA SER A 222 -39.80 4.65 5.86
C SER A 222 -38.61 4.66 4.89
N GLU A 223 -37.80 5.72 4.96
CA GLU A 223 -36.56 5.82 4.22
C GLU A 223 -35.63 4.66 4.58
N LYS A 224 -34.88 4.18 3.57
CA LYS A 224 -34.07 2.96 3.62
C LYS A 224 -33.24 2.85 4.91
N THR A 225 -32.51 3.90 5.26
CA THR A 225 -31.68 3.97 6.47
C THR A 225 -32.52 4.08 7.75
N HIS A 226 -33.52 4.95 7.78
CA HIS A 226 -34.31 5.18 8.99
C HIS A 226 -35.17 3.97 9.38
N ARG A 227 -35.39 2.98 8.51
CA ARG A 227 -35.99 1.68 8.90
C ARG A 227 -35.23 1.02 10.05
N PHE A 228 -33.90 1.17 10.10
CA PHE A 228 -33.03 0.60 11.13
C PHE A 228 -32.97 1.41 12.42
N ILE A 229 -33.29 2.71 12.37
CA ILE A 229 -33.16 3.63 13.49
C ILE A 229 -34.44 3.61 14.33
N SER A 230 -34.33 3.44 15.65
CA SER A 230 -35.52 3.46 16.52
C SER A 230 -36.12 4.87 16.65
N PHE A 231 -37.44 4.98 16.84
CA PHE A 231 -38.08 6.28 17.14
C PHE A 231 -37.39 6.99 18.32
N LYS A 232 -37.01 6.25 19.37
CA LYS A 232 -36.26 6.78 20.52
C LYS A 232 -34.99 7.52 20.09
N ASN A 233 -34.23 6.96 19.13
CA ASN A 233 -33.02 7.62 18.63
C ASN A 233 -33.36 8.84 17.75
N CYS A 234 -34.46 8.79 16.98
CA CYS A 234 -34.95 9.95 16.23
C CYS A 234 -35.48 11.10 17.11
N PHE A 235 -36.00 10.81 18.30
CA PHE A 235 -36.44 11.84 19.24
C PHE A 235 -35.27 12.47 20.01
N ARG A 236 -34.23 11.68 20.32
CA ARG A 236 -33.03 12.18 21.02
C ARG A 236 -32.32 13.25 20.21
N SER A 237 -32.22 13.09 18.89
CA SER A 237 -31.60 14.08 18.01
C SER A 237 -32.36 15.41 17.88
N LEU A 238 -33.55 15.56 18.49
CA LEU A 238 -34.27 16.84 18.57
C LEU A 238 -33.99 17.60 19.87
N LEU A 239 -33.33 16.97 20.84
CA LEU A 239 -33.05 17.52 22.17
C LEU A 239 -31.58 17.94 22.36
N ASP A 240 -30.72 17.57 21.40
CA ASP A 240 -29.31 18.00 21.28
C ASP A 240 -29.21 19.11 20.23
#